data_AF-A0A919LMA2-F1
#
_entry.id   AF-A0A919LMA2-F1
#
_cell.length_a   1.000
_cell.length_b   1.000
_cell.length_c   1.000
_cell.angle_alpha   90.00
_cell.angle_beta   90.00
_cell.angle_gamma   90.00
#
_symmetry.space_group_name_H-M   'P 1'
#
loop_
_entity.id
_entity.type
_entity.pdbx_description
1 polymer ?
#
loop_
_entity_poly.entity_id
_entity_poly.type
_entity_poly.pdbx_seq_one_letter_code
_entity_poly.pdbx_strand_id
1 'polypeptide(L)'
;MRDWTVIDAPGGGQRPFLRTLRPGGALYPIFPLGFAGRKRRDSAGDGLHHPVRSSGAQLARLADLLDAGVIRVAIDSVFPLRRRRWRMSEQRRGILRAKSCCR
;
A
#
# COMPACT_ATOMS: atom_id res chain seq x y z
N MET A 1 -1.46 -17.17 -21.26
CA MET A 1 -1.63 -17.26 -19.79
C MET A 1 -2.05 -15.87 -19.32
N ARG A 2 -3.17 -15.73 -18.61
CA ARG A 2 -3.60 -14.44 -18.06
C ARG A 2 -3.30 -14.50 -16.56
N ASP A 3 -2.20 -13.86 -16.16
CA ASP A 3 -1.66 -13.90 -14.80
C ASP A 3 -2.57 -13.10 -13.88
N TRP A 4 -3.56 -13.77 -13.28
CA TRP A 4 -4.53 -13.13 -12.39
C TRP A 4 -3.83 -12.66 -11.12
N THR A 5 -3.77 -11.35 -10.93
CA THR A 5 -3.06 -10.74 -9.80
C THR A 5 -4.03 -9.98 -8.90
N VAL A 6 -3.95 -10.24 -7.60
CA VAL A 6 -4.69 -9.48 -6.57
C VAL A 6 -3.70 -8.73 -5.69
N ILE A 7 -3.92 -7.42 -5.53
CA ILE A 7 -3.21 -6.57 -4.58
C ILE A 7 -4.11 -6.37 -3.36
N ASP A 8 -3.70 -6.91 -2.21
CA ASP A 8 -4.45 -6.81 -0.95
C ASP A 8 -3.89 -5.67 -0.08
N ALA A 9 -4.54 -4.52 -0.17
CA ALA A 9 -4.18 -3.29 0.54
C ALA A 9 -4.87 -3.08 1.90
N PRO A 10 -6.11 -3.55 2.17
CA PRO A 10 -6.69 -3.43 3.50
C PRO A 10 -5.94 -4.24 4.57
N GLY A 11 -5.47 -5.45 4.22
CA GLY A 11 -4.82 -6.36 5.16
C GLY A 11 -5.73 -6.83 6.31
N GLY A 12 -5.14 -7.55 7.28
CA GLY A 12 -5.86 -8.09 8.45
C GLY A 12 -5.82 -9.61 8.54
N GLY A 13 -6.35 -10.16 9.64
CA GLY A 13 -6.19 -11.58 9.99
C GLY A 13 -6.92 -12.57 9.06
N GLN A 14 -7.92 -12.12 8.30
CA GLN A 14 -8.87 -12.99 7.61
C GLN A 14 -8.62 -13.19 6.11
N ARG A 15 -7.51 -12.64 5.55
CA ARG A 15 -7.06 -12.80 4.14
C ARG A 15 -8.21 -13.02 3.12
N PRO A 16 -9.18 -12.10 3.03
CA PRO A 16 -10.48 -12.35 2.39
C PRO A 16 -10.39 -12.65 0.89
N PHE A 17 -9.29 -12.25 0.23
CA PHE A 17 -9.11 -12.41 -1.20
C PHE A 17 -8.43 -13.72 -1.63
N LEU A 18 -8.00 -14.58 -0.71
CA LEU A 18 -7.43 -15.88 -1.09
C LEU A 18 -8.41 -16.73 -1.88
N ARG A 19 -9.71 -16.65 -1.55
CA ARG A 19 -10.78 -17.40 -2.22
C ARG A 19 -11.13 -16.87 -3.61
N THR A 20 -10.61 -15.71 -4.01
CA THR A 20 -10.88 -15.12 -5.33
C THR A 20 -9.79 -15.44 -6.36
N LEU A 21 -8.71 -16.12 -5.95
CA LEU A 21 -7.62 -16.52 -6.83
C LEU A 21 -8.04 -17.68 -7.73
N ARG A 22 -7.75 -17.54 -9.02
CA ARG A 22 -7.85 -18.62 -10.00
C ARG A 22 -6.58 -19.48 -9.97
N PRO A 23 -6.61 -20.73 -10.48
CA PRO A 23 -5.39 -21.52 -10.67
C PRO A 23 -4.33 -20.72 -11.45
N GLY A 24 -3.10 -20.67 -10.92
CA GLY A 24 -2.01 -19.86 -11.46
C GLY A 24 -2.04 -18.37 -11.09
N GLY A 25 -2.98 -17.92 -10.25
CA GLY A 25 -3.05 -16.54 -9.78
C GLY A 25 -2.12 -16.25 -8.60
N ALA A 26 -1.80 -14.96 -8.41
CA ALA A 26 -0.92 -14.47 -7.35
C ALA A 26 -1.62 -13.43 -6.47
N LEU A 27 -1.34 -13.49 -5.16
CA LEU A 27 -1.79 -12.51 -4.16
C LEU A 27 -0.61 -11.76 -3.56
N TYR A 28 -0.66 -10.43 -3.60
CA TYR A 28 0.36 -9.52 -3.07
C TYR A 28 -0.22 -8.71 -1.90
N PRO A 29 -0.06 -9.18 -0.65
CA PRO A 29 -0.52 -8.45 0.52
C PRO A 29 0.44 -7.31 0.88
N ILE A 30 -0.05 -6.06 0.88
CA ILE A 30 0.72 -4.88 1.28
C ILE A 30 0.82 -4.79 2.81
N PHE A 31 -0.22 -5.23 3.53
CA PHE A 31 -0.27 -5.27 5.00
C PHE A 31 -0.52 -6.70 5.51
N PRO A 32 0.46 -7.61 5.38
CA PRO A 32 0.25 -9.06 5.58
C PRO A 32 -0.13 -9.46 7.02
N LEU A 33 0.12 -8.60 8.00
CA LEU A 33 -0.19 -8.85 9.42
C LEU A 33 -1.23 -7.87 10.00
N GLY A 34 -1.80 -6.99 9.16
CA GLY A 34 -2.63 -5.87 9.60
C GLY A 34 -1.94 -4.99 10.67
N PHE A 35 -2.71 -4.18 11.39
CA PHE A 35 -2.19 -3.32 12.46
C PHE A 35 -1.73 -4.09 13.72
N ALA A 36 -2.08 -5.36 13.86
CA ALA A 36 -1.70 -6.22 14.99
C ALA A 36 -0.30 -6.86 14.83
N GLY A 37 0.30 -6.79 13.65
CA GLY A 37 1.54 -7.48 13.30
C GLY A 37 2.83 -7.02 13.99
N ARG A 38 2.80 -5.90 14.72
CA ARG A 38 4.03 -5.30 15.28
C ARG A 38 4.72 -6.19 16.32
N LYS A 39 4.00 -7.11 16.97
CA LYS A 39 4.53 -8.03 18.00
C LYS A 39 4.78 -9.47 17.51
N ARG A 40 4.32 -9.84 16.32
CA ARG A 40 4.34 -11.23 15.82
C ARG A 40 5.38 -11.43 14.70
N ARG A 41 6.48 -10.67 14.76
CA ARG A 41 7.54 -10.68 13.75
C ARG A 41 8.63 -11.72 14.03
N ASP A 42 8.80 -12.10 15.30
CA ASP A 42 9.93 -12.93 15.72
C ASP A 42 9.70 -14.44 15.55
N SER A 43 8.52 -14.86 15.07
CA SER A 43 8.13 -16.29 15.04
C SER A 43 7.70 -16.81 13.67
N ALA A 44 7.88 -16.02 12.60
CA ALA A 44 7.35 -16.39 11.29
C ALA A 44 8.49 -16.80 10.35
N GLY A 45 8.58 -18.11 10.06
CA GLY A 45 9.56 -18.70 9.15
C GLY A 45 9.47 -18.20 7.70
N ASP A 46 10.39 -18.70 6.89
CA ASP A 46 10.96 -18.17 5.64
C ASP A 46 10.03 -17.87 4.43
N GLY A 47 8.73 -17.62 4.65
CA GLY A 47 7.76 -17.29 3.60
C GLY A 47 7.13 -15.89 3.69
N LEU A 48 7.49 -15.09 4.69
CA LEU A 48 6.94 -13.73 4.88
C LEU A 48 7.92 -12.67 4.38
N HIS A 49 7.80 -12.31 3.11
CA HIS A 49 8.52 -11.18 2.52
C HIS A 49 8.03 -9.86 3.14
N HIS A 50 8.98 -9.08 3.66
CA HIS A 50 8.75 -7.78 4.28
C HIS A 50 8.12 -6.79 3.29
N PRO A 51 7.14 -5.96 3.71
CA PRO A 51 6.38 -5.10 2.81
C PRO A 51 7.27 -3.99 2.24
N VAL A 52 7.15 -3.79 0.92
CA VAL A 52 7.68 -2.66 0.11
C VAL A 52 9.09 -2.20 0.49
N ARG A 53 10.11 -2.71 -0.19
CA ARG A 53 11.46 -2.12 -0.13
C ARG A 53 11.51 -0.88 -1.00
N SER A 54 12.10 0.20 -0.47
CA SER A 54 12.42 1.37 -1.29
C SER A 54 13.52 0.99 -2.28
N SER A 55 13.32 1.29 -3.57
CA SER A 55 14.29 1.02 -4.63
C SER A 55 14.45 2.26 -5.50
N GLY A 56 15.68 2.77 -5.59
CA GLY A 56 16.00 3.93 -6.42
C GLY A 56 15.68 3.69 -7.90
N ALA A 57 15.99 2.49 -8.42
CA ALA A 57 15.70 2.13 -9.80
C ALA A 57 14.18 2.11 -10.09
N GLN A 58 13.37 1.61 -9.17
CA GLN A 58 11.90 1.63 -9.33
C GLN A 58 11.33 3.04 -9.22
N LEU A 59 11.89 3.88 -8.35
CA LEU A 59 11.50 5.28 -8.24
C LEU A 59 11.87 6.08 -9.50
N ALA A 60 13.05 5.83 -10.08
CA ALA A 60 13.45 6.44 -11.36
C ALA A 60 12.48 6.07 -12.48
N ARG A 61 12.11 4.78 -12.59
CA ARG A 61 11.12 4.34 -13.57
C ARG A 61 9.74 4.96 -13.34
N LEU A 62 9.34 5.14 -12.08
CA LEU A 62 8.09 5.83 -11.74
C LEU A 62 8.14 7.31 -12.15
N ALA A 63 9.29 7.98 -12.02
CA ALA A 63 9.47 9.36 -12.48
C ALA A 63 9.23 9.49 -13.99
N ASP A 64 9.83 8.61 -14.80
CA ASP A 64 9.60 8.60 -16.26
C ASP A 64 8.11 8.48 -16.62
N LEU A 65 7.38 7.63 -15.88
CA LEU A 65 5.94 7.42 -16.10
C LEU A 65 5.08 8.59 -15.64
N LEU A 66 5.52 9.34 -14.63
CA LEU A 66 4.88 10.58 -14.19
C LEU A 66 5.10 11.68 -15.23
N ASP A 67 6.33 11.83 -15.72
CA ASP A 67 6.71 12.84 -16.73
C ASP A 67 5.98 12.59 -18.06
N ALA A 68 5.84 11.32 -18.47
CA ALA A 68 5.06 10.93 -19.63
C ALA A 68 3.52 11.04 -19.43
N GLY A 69 3.05 11.38 -18.23
CA GLY A 69 1.63 11.50 -17.90
C GLY A 69 0.86 10.17 -17.86
N VAL A 70 1.55 9.02 -17.99
CA VAL A 70 0.98 7.67 -17.92
C VAL A 70 0.43 7.40 -16.52
N ILE A 71 1.15 7.85 -15.49
CA ILE A 71 0.70 7.83 -14.11
C ILE A 71 0.47 9.28 -13.68
N ARG A 72 -0.62 9.53 -12.94
CA ARG A 72 -0.90 10.83 -12.33
C ARG A 72 -1.07 10.68 -10.83
N VAL A 73 -0.58 11.66 -10.07
CA VAL A 73 -0.75 11.68 -8.62
C VAL A 73 -2.15 12.18 -8.30
N ALA A 74 -3.01 11.30 -7.80
CA ALA A 74 -4.27 11.70 -7.21
C ALA A 74 -4.00 12.35 -5.84
N ILE A 75 -4.26 13.66 -5.74
CA ILE A 75 -4.16 14.42 -4.49
C ILE A 75 -5.59 14.77 -4.06
N ASP A 76 -6.02 14.28 -2.90
CA ASP A 76 -7.35 14.61 -2.37
C ASP A 76 -7.34 15.87 -1.50
N SER A 77 -6.15 16.33 -1.11
CA SER A 77 -6.01 17.44 -0.18
C SER A 77 -4.63 18.07 -0.16
N VAL A 78 -4.63 19.38 0.05
CA VAL A 78 -3.43 20.15 0.37
C VAL A 78 -3.71 20.93 1.65
N PHE A 79 -2.79 20.87 2.61
CA PHE A 79 -2.95 21.55 3.90
C PHE A 79 -1.60 22.12 4.37
N PRO A 80 -1.62 23.22 5.15
CA PRO A 80 -0.39 23.82 5.65
C PRO A 80 0.28 22.94 6.71
N LEU A 81 1.60 23.00 6.84
CA LEU A 81 2.36 22.23 7.85
C LEU A 81 1.79 22.31 9.28
N ARG A 82 1.30 23.49 9.69
CA ARG A 82 0.65 23.71 10.99
C ARG A 82 -0.58 22.82 11.23
N ARG A 83 -1.23 22.33 10.18
CA ARG A 83 -2.41 21.44 10.23
C ARG A 83 -2.07 19.96 10.06
N ARG A 84 -0.79 19.57 9.94
CA ARG A 84 -0.37 18.17 9.77
C ARG A 84 -0.97 17.24 10.80
N ARG A 85 -0.93 17.63 12.08
CA ARG A 85 -1.41 16.77 13.18
C ARG A 85 -2.92 16.53 13.10
N TRP A 86 -3.69 17.56 12.78
CA TRP A 86 -5.13 17.47 12.56
C TRP A 86 -5.44 16.55 11.36
N ARG A 87 -4.78 16.74 10.21
CA ARG A 87 -4.99 15.88 9.03
C ARG A 87 -4.65 14.42 9.30
N MET A 88 -3.56 14.14 10.01
CA MET A 88 -3.17 12.78 10.39
C MET A 88 -4.24 12.11 11.29
N SER A 89 -4.99 12.89 12.07
CA SER A 89 -6.10 12.38 12.89
C SER A 89 -7.32 12.00 12.05
N GLU A 90 -7.59 12.71 10.96
CA GLU A 90 -8.64 12.36 10.00
C GLU A 90 -8.27 11.08 9.21
N GLN A 91 -6.99 10.91 8.85
CA GLN A 91 -6.50 9.69 8.21
C GLN A 91 -6.78 8.44 9.06
N ARG A 92 -6.60 8.53 10.38
CA ARG A 92 -6.92 7.43 11.30
C ARG A 92 -8.40 7.05 11.31
N ARG A 93 -9.28 7.96 10.90
CA ARG A 93 -10.74 7.75 10.80
C ARG A 93 -11.15 7.16 9.44
N GLY A 94 -10.22 6.92 8.52
CA GLY A 94 -10.50 6.31 7.21
C GLY A 94 -11.10 7.26 6.17
N ILE A 95 -10.95 8.58 6.35
CA ILE A 95 -11.60 9.60 5.49
C ILE A 95 -10.79 9.87 4.20
N LEU A 96 -9.58 9.31 4.08
CA LEU A 96 -8.67 9.55 2.96
C LEU A 96 -9.09 8.79 1.70
N ARG A 97 -9.11 9.48 0.55
CA ARG A 97 -9.46 8.91 -0.75
C ARG A 97 -8.24 8.79 -1.68
N ALA A 98 -7.21 9.63 -1.48
CA ALA A 98 -5.99 9.64 -2.29
C ALA A 98 -4.77 10.13 -1.47
N LYS A 99 -3.73 10.70 -2.09
CA LYS A 99 -2.60 11.27 -1.33
C LYS A 99 -2.98 12.63 -0.74
N SER A 100 -2.59 12.83 0.52
CA SER A 100 -2.68 14.12 1.18
C SER A 100 -1.32 14.83 1.12
N CYS A 101 -1.30 16.08 0.64
CA CYS A 101 -0.09 16.88 0.48
C CYS A 101 0.02 17.92 1.61
N CYS A 102 1.18 17.94 2.25
CA CYS A 102 1.53 18.95 3.24
C CYS A 102 2.42 20.00 2.55
N ARG A 103 2.04 21.26 2.61
CA ARG A 103 2.82 22.38 2.04
C ARG A 103 3.13 23.45 3.09
#